data_AF-A0A8C3SFG6-F1
#
_entry.id   AF-A0A8C3SFG6-F1
#
_cell.length_a   1.000
_cell.length_b   1.000
_cell.length_c   1.000
_cell.angle_alpha   90.00
_cell.angle_beta   90.00
_cell.angle_gamma   90.00
#
_symmetry.space_group_name_H-M   'P 1'
#
loop_
_entity.id
_entity.type
_entity.pdbx_description
1 polymer ?
#
loop_
_entity_poly.entity_id
_entity_poly.type
_entity_poly.pdbx_seq_one_letter_code
_entity_poly.pdbx_strand_id
1 'polypeptide(L)'
;MVFYFKDILFRSCDVMTMTHSLLTAMMLAPQAKMFRSGLLQSQRRSRSIFLQVNSSWFSNTELSYVNQGEATLHGALGILQQQDGWQTETYQGKGELVLSTVLPRLGKVFRMETVLDVPVDQLFYELFEKLEQMPEWNPALSRVKILQRIGKNTLLSHEITAQCPGNLIGQRDFVSVRHCWKKETTVYLVGTATHSEFMPMQKGQVRAESGLSCIVLQPLEGDGHQTRFTWLLSMDLKGWIPKSIINRVLPQSQVDFIRHLRRHLSTTAHP
;
A
#
# COMPACT_ATOMS: atom_id res chain seq x y z
N MET A 1 22.20 60.55 -40.45
CA MET A 1 21.85 60.67 -39.01
C MET A 1 22.07 59.28 -38.39
N VAL A 2 23.33 58.97 -38.03
CA VAL A 2 23.83 58.72 -36.65
C VAL A 2 23.34 57.38 -36.06
N PHE A 3 24.11 56.38 -35.59
CA PHE A 3 25.55 56.01 -35.59
C PHE A 3 25.65 54.51 -35.12
N TYR A 4 26.52 53.71 -35.77
CA TYR A 4 27.45 52.65 -35.27
C TYR A 4 27.06 51.36 -34.46
N PHE A 5 27.40 50.20 -35.08
CA PHE A 5 28.28 49.06 -34.64
C PHE A 5 28.01 48.25 -33.34
N LYS A 6 27.82 46.91 -33.44
CA LYS A 6 28.84 45.83 -33.25
C LYS A 6 28.23 44.43 -33.03
N ASP A 7 28.89 43.47 -33.69
CA ASP A 7 29.02 42.01 -33.48
C ASP A 7 28.53 41.36 -32.16
N ILE A 8 28.06 40.11 -32.25
CA ILE A 8 28.76 38.93 -31.67
C ILE A 8 28.08 37.59 -32.05
N LEU A 9 28.95 36.69 -32.51
CA LEU A 9 28.88 35.23 -32.68
C LEU A 9 28.17 34.47 -31.54
N PHE A 10 27.36 33.45 -31.84
CA PHE A 10 27.68 32.01 -31.61
C PHE A 10 26.54 31.05 -32.04
N ARG A 11 26.84 30.30 -33.10
CA ARG A 11 26.46 28.92 -33.44
C ARG A 11 25.06 28.37 -33.11
N SER A 12 24.28 28.27 -34.19
CA SER A 12 23.36 27.19 -34.52
C SER A 12 24.04 25.80 -34.58
N CYS A 13 23.33 24.73 -34.22
CA CYS A 13 23.01 23.65 -35.16
C CYS A 13 22.14 22.56 -34.51
N ASP A 14 20.93 22.48 -35.05
CA ASP A 14 19.95 21.41 -34.94
C ASP A 14 20.32 20.18 -35.81
N VAL A 15 19.95 19.00 -35.31
CA VAL A 15 19.26 17.87 -36.00
C VAL A 15 19.97 17.08 -37.12
N MET A 16 19.63 15.76 -37.16
CA MET A 16 19.85 14.72 -38.20
C MET A 16 21.19 13.95 -38.05
N THR A 17 21.30 12.61 -38.03
CA THR A 17 20.59 11.54 -38.76
C THR A 17 20.91 10.15 -38.15
N MET A 18 19.99 9.19 -38.30
CA MET A 18 20.10 7.74 -37.95
C MET A 18 21.21 6.97 -38.70
N THR A 19 21.68 5.83 -38.14
CA THR A 19 21.62 4.46 -38.76
C THR A 19 22.32 3.35 -37.93
N HIS A 20 21.81 2.11 -38.07
CA HIS A 20 22.35 0.76 -37.67
C HIS A 20 22.26 0.36 -36.16
N SER A 21 21.75 -0.80 -35.70
CA SER A 21 21.30 -2.07 -36.32
C SER A 21 20.36 -2.85 -35.36
N LEU A 22 19.49 -3.71 -35.93
CA LEU A 22 18.54 -4.61 -35.28
C LEU A 22 19.08 -6.05 -35.13
N LEU A 23 18.50 -6.77 -34.15
CA LEU A 23 18.33 -8.24 -34.02
C LEU A 23 19.56 -9.17 -33.93
N THR A 24 19.68 -9.88 -32.79
CA THR A 24 19.84 -11.36 -32.78
C THR A 24 19.24 -11.91 -31.48
N ALA A 25 18.30 -12.84 -31.60
CA ALA A 25 17.66 -13.57 -30.52
C ALA A 25 17.98 -15.06 -30.64
N MET A 26 18.15 -15.72 -29.48
CA MET A 26 17.98 -17.16 -29.19
C MET A 26 19.01 -18.17 -29.75
N MET A 27 19.08 -19.32 -29.04
CA MET A 27 19.89 -20.56 -29.24
C MET A 27 21.12 -20.61 -28.32
N LEU A 28 21.38 -21.55 -27.38
CA LEU A 28 20.93 -22.92 -27.10
C LEU A 28 21.36 -23.32 -25.66
N ALA A 29 20.52 -24.09 -24.94
CA ALA A 29 20.99 -25.13 -23.99
C ALA A 29 21.42 -26.37 -24.83
N PRO A 30 22.33 -27.30 -24.39
CA PRO A 30 22.16 -28.16 -23.22
C PRO A 30 23.49 -28.49 -22.48
N GLN A 31 23.52 -29.10 -21.30
CA GLN A 31 23.62 -30.57 -21.13
C GLN A 31 23.40 -30.97 -19.67
N ALA A 32 22.56 -32.00 -19.50
CA ALA A 32 22.39 -32.75 -18.27
C ALA A 32 23.44 -33.87 -18.17
N LYS A 33 24.03 -34.08 -16.98
CA LYS A 33 24.59 -35.36 -16.55
C LYS A 33 24.32 -35.62 -15.07
N MET A 34 23.39 -36.54 -14.89
CA MET A 34 23.17 -37.49 -13.81
C MET A 34 24.36 -37.72 -12.85
N PHE A 35 24.18 -37.40 -11.56
CA PHE A 35 24.77 -38.15 -10.46
C PHE A 35 23.68 -38.34 -9.39
N ARG A 36 23.24 -39.58 -9.23
CA ARG A 36 22.32 -40.01 -8.18
C ARG A 36 23.11 -40.34 -6.91
N SER A 37 22.42 -40.14 -5.79
CA SER A 37 22.61 -40.73 -4.45
C SER A 37 23.38 -39.90 -3.43
N GLY A 38 22.68 -39.61 -2.32
CA GLY A 38 23.28 -39.17 -1.06
C GLY A 38 23.01 -37.72 -0.64
N LEU A 39 21.75 -37.32 -0.42
CA LEU A 39 21.39 -36.21 0.49
C LEU A 39 19.87 -36.15 0.78
N LEU A 40 19.28 -37.31 1.11
CA LEU A 40 17.96 -37.37 1.74
C LEU A 40 18.13 -37.39 3.25
N GLN A 41 18.56 -36.29 3.89
CA GLN A 41 18.47 -36.19 5.36
C GLN A 41 18.61 -34.82 6.04
N SER A 42 18.47 -33.67 5.37
CA SER A 42 18.48 -32.37 6.11
C SER A 42 17.29 -31.44 5.87
N GLN A 43 16.29 -31.84 5.07
CA GLN A 43 15.13 -30.99 4.78
C GLN A 43 13.96 -31.16 5.79
N ARG A 44 14.29 -31.29 7.08
CA ARG A 44 13.32 -31.33 8.19
C ARG A 44 13.73 -30.33 9.29
N ARG A 45 13.60 -29.02 9.04
CA ARG A 45 13.40 -27.99 10.08
C ARG A 45 13.25 -26.57 9.50
N SER A 46 12.15 -26.33 8.78
CA SER A 46 11.53 -25.00 8.75
C SER A 46 10.02 -25.19 8.82
N ARG A 47 9.53 -25.54 10.01
CA ARG A 47 8.12 -25.32 10.34
C ARG A 47 7.98 -23.82 10.55
N SER A 48 7.57 -23.12 9.50
CA SER A 48 7.08 -21.76 9.62
C SER A 48 5.93 -21.78 10.63
N ILE A 49 6.02 -20.97 11.68
CA ILE A 49 4.95 -20.76 12.66
C ILE A 49 3.93 -19.84 11.98
N PHE A 50 3.25 -20.36 10.95
CA PHE A 50 1.92 -19.89 10.61
C PHE A 50 0.98 -20.60 11.59
N LEU A 51 0.14 -19.84 12.30
CA LEU A 51 -0.97 -20.41 13.05
C LEU A 51 -1.70 -21.35 12.08
N GLN A 52 -1.75 -22.64 12.44
CA GLN A 52 -2.43 -23.64 11.65
C GLN A 52 -3.92 -23.28 11.72
N VAL A 53 -4.39 -22.46 10.76
CA VAL A 53 -5.80 -22.13 10.62
C VAL A 53 -6.49 -23.47 10.42
N ASN A 54 -7.31 -23.87 11.39
CA ASN A 54 -8.08 -25.10 11.28
C ASN A 54 -9.13 -24.87 10.18
N SER A 55 -8.80 -25.30 8.96
CA SER A 55 -9.58 -25.07 7.75
C SER A 55 -10.98 -25.68 7.81
N SER A 56 -11.28 -26.51 8.81
CA SER A 56 -12.59 -27.11 9.01
C SER A 56 -13.68 -26.14 9.48
N TRP A 57 -13.35 -24.93 9.92
CA TRP A 57 -14.32 -23.94 10.42
C TRP A 57 -14.75 -22.86 9.43
N PHE A 58 -14.12 -22.79 8.25
CA PHE A 58 -14.43 -21.77 7.26
C PHE A 58 -15.02 -22.40 6.00
N SER A 59 -15.99 -21.73 5.40
CA SER A 59 -16.41 -22.03 4.02
C SER A 59 -15.25 -21.80 3.04
N ASN A 60 -15.33 -22.37 1.85
CA ASN A 60 -14.32 -22.17 0.80
C ASN A 60 -14.12 -20.68 0.45
N THR A 61 -15.22 -19.91 0.45
CA THR A 61 -15.18 -18.46 0.19
C THR A 61 -14.47 -17.71 1.31
N GLU A 62 -14.79 -18.02 2.58
CA GLU A 62 -14.12 -17.42 3.73
C GLU A 62 -12.63 -17.75 3.76
N LEU A 63 -12.28 -19.01 3.47
CA LEU A 63 -10.88 -19.44 3.40
C LEU A 63 -10.13 -18.71 2.27
N SER A 64 -10.78 -18.46 1.13
CA SER A 64 -10.21 -17.64 0.06
C SER A 64 -9.90 -16.22 0.52
N TYR A 65 -10.78 -15.59 1.30
CA TYR A 65 -10.53 -14.26 1.86
C TYR A 65 -9.37 -14.28 2.88
N VAL A 66 -9.31 -15.27 3.76
CA VAL A 66 -8.20 -15.43 4.70
C VAL A 66 -6.87 -15.57 3.94
N ASN A 67 -6.82 -16.45 2.94
CA ASN A 67 -5.62 -16.67 2.13
C ASN A 67 -5.18 -15.40 1.36
N GLN A 68 -6.13 -14.60 0.87
CA GLN A 68 -5.82 -13.31 0.24
C GLN A 68 -5.17 -12.34 1.25
N GLY A 69 -5.68 -12.28 2.48
CA GLY A 69 -5.10 -11.50 3.57
C GLY A 69 -3.67 -11.91 3.89
N GLU A 70 -3.43 -13.21 4.09
CA GLU A 70 -2.11 -13.77 4.39
C GLU A 70 -1.11 -13.58 3.24
N ALA A 71 -1.55 -13.79 1.99
CA ALA A 71 -0.72 -13.55 0.81
C ALA A 71 -0.32 -12.07 0.69
N THR A 72 -1.25 -11.16 0.98
CA THR A 72 -0.99 -9.71 1.00
C THR A 72 0.01 -9.35 2.09
N LEU A 73 -0.13 -9.94 3.29
CA LEU A 73 0.82 -9.77 4.38
C LEU A 73 2.22 -10.21 3.98
N HIS A 74 2.35 -11.41 3.41
CA HIS A 74 3.63 -11.91 2.95
C HIS A 74 4.26 -11.01 1.87
N GLY A 75 3.45 -10.52 0.92
CA GLY A 75 3.89 -9.54 -0.08
C GLY A 75 4.37 -8.24 0.54
N ALA A 76 3.62 -7.69 1.50
CA ALA A 76 3.97 -6.45 2.19
C ALA A 76 5.28 -6.57 2.97
N LEU A 77 5.47 -7.68 3.69
CA LEU A 77 6.71 -7.96 4.43
C LEU A 77 7.93 -8.01 3.48
N GLY A 78 7.77 -8.62 2.31
CA GLY A 78 8.82 -8.64 1.28
C GLY A 78 9.19 -7.24 0.78
N ILE A 79 8.22 -6.35 0.63
CA ILE A 79 8.44 -4.95 0.22
C ILE A 79 9.14 -4.15 1.33
N LEU A 80 8.72 -4.32 2.58
CA LEU A 80 9.31 -3.63 3.73
C LEU A 80 10.77 -4.00 3.97
N GLN A 81 11.18 -5.21 3.58
CA GLN A 81 12.57 -5.67 3.70
C GLN A 81 13.51 -5.05 2.63
N GLN A 82 12.98 -4.39 1.61
CA GLN A 82 13.79 -3.74 0.58
C GLN A 82 14.43 -2.46 1.13
N GLN A 83 15.77 -2.43 1.14
CA GLN A 83 16.54 -1.28 1.60
C GLN A 83 16.73 -0.23 0.50
N ASP A 84 16.86 -0.67 -0.75
CA ASP A 84 17.17 0.19 -1.90
C ASP A 84 15.95 0.48 -2.79
N GLY A 85 16.07 1.50 -3.65
CA GLY A 85 15.08 1.80 -4.70
C GLY A 85 13.90 2.67 -4.24
N TRP A 86 13.95 3.19 -3.01
CA TRP A 86 12.99 4.17 -2.50
C TRP A 86 13.42 5.59 -2.84
N GLN A 87 12.45 6.41 -3.26
CA GLN A 87 12.65 7.82 -3.62
C GLN A 87 11.76 8.69 -2.74
N THR A 88 12.29 9.81 -2.23
CA THR A 88 11.49 10.76 -1.45
C THR A 88 10.49 11.47 -2.34
N GLU A 89 9.21 11.43 -1.95
CA GLU A 89 8.15 12.17 -2.62
C GLU A 89 8.05 13.59 -2.08
N THR A 90 7.85 14.55 -2.97
CA THR A 90 7.55 15.94 -2.59
C THR A 90 6.04 16.12 -2.50
N TYR A 91 5.54 16.60 -1.36
CA TYR A 91 4.12 16.85 -1.12
C TYR A 91 3.92 18.13 -0.29
N GLN A 92 2.68 18.58 -0.08
CA GLN A 92 2.38 19.87 0.55
C GLN A 92 2.31 19.83 2.09
N GLY A 93 3.14 19.03 2.75
CA GLY A 93 3.18 18.95 4.22
C GLY A 93 4.61 18.93 4.75
N LYS A 94 4.76 19.38 6.00
CA LYS A 94 6.05 19.44 6.71
C LYS A 94 6.08 18.36 7.78
N GLY A 95 7.07 17.47 7.73
CA GLY A 95 7.49 16.67 8.88
C GLY A 95 7.37 15.16 8.72
N GLU A 96 6.49 14.64 7.86
CA GLU A 96 6.41 13.20 7.60
C GLU A 96 7.31 12.76 6.43
N LEU A 97 7.81 11.53 6.49
CA LEU A 97 8.60 10.97 5.40
C LEU A 97 7.71 10.12 4.51
N VAL A 98 7.48 10.58 3.28
CA VAL A 98 6.86 9.76 2.23
C VAL A 98 7.90 9.37 1.20
N LEU A 99 8.04 8.07 1.00
CA LEU A 99 8.87 7.46 -0.02
C LEU A 99 7.98 6.80 -1.07
N SER A 100 8.53 6.56 -2.25
CA SER A 100 7.90 5.69 -3.23
C SER A 100 8.91 4.79 -3.93
N THR A 101 8.40 3.70 -4.48
CA THR A 101 9.14 2.83 -5.41
C THR A 101 8.19 2.27 -6.44
N VAL A 102 8.72 1.72 -7.54
CA VAL A 102 7.91 1.09 -8.59
C VAL A 102 8.23 -0.40 -8.63
N LEU A 103 7.22 -1.23 -8.35
CA LEU A 103 7.37 -2.67 -8.29
C LEU A 103 6.73 -3.35 -9.50
N PRO A 104 7.32 -4.46 -9.98
CA PRO A 104 6.67 -5.31 -10.97
C PRO A 104 5.27 -5.74 -10.50
N ARG A 105 4.28 -5.64 -11.39
CA ARG A 105 2.86 -5.98 -11.18
C ARG A 105 2.08 -5.04 -10.25
N LEU A 106 2.69 -4.53 -9.17
CA LEU A 106 2.00 -3.66 -8.20
C LEU A 106 2.04 -2.17 -8.60
N GLY A 107 2.95 -1.78 -9.51
CA GLY A 107 3.10 -0.40 -9.93
C GLY A 107 3.77 0.47 -8.87
N LYS A 108 3.41 1.76 -8.82
CA LYS A 108 3.99 2.69 -7.83
C LYS A 108 3.41 2.41 -6.45
N VAL A 109 4.28 2.18 -5.48
CA VAL A 109 3.96 1.97 -4.07
C VAL A 109 4.50 3.14 -3.28
N PHE A 110 3.69 3.68 -2.38
CA PHE A 110 4.08 4.73 -1.45
C PHE A 110 4.31 4.15 -0.06
N ARG A 111 5.28 4.68 0.66
CA ARG A 111 5.61 4.32 2.04
C ARG A 111 5.67 5.59 2.87
N MET A 112 4.77 5.70 3.84
CA MET A 112 4.76 6.77 4.82
C MET A 112 5.33 6.26 6.14
N GLU A 113 6.16 7.05 6.81
CA GLU A 113 6.69 6.74 8.15
C GLU A 113 6.52 7.93 9.11
N THR A 114 6.09 7.63 10.34
CA THR A 114 6.01 8.59 11.44
C THR A 114 6.07 7.89 12.79
N VAL A 115 6.32 8.64 13.86
CA VAL A 115 6.04 8.24 15.24
C VAL A 115 4.73 8.89 15.71
N LEU A 116 3.95 8.18 16.51
CA LEU A 116 2.73 8.65 17.17
C LEU A 116 2.85 8.43 18.68
N ASP A 117 2.44 9.43 19.47
CA ASP A 117 2.53 9.44 20.94
C ASP A 117 1.40 8.65 21.62
N VAL A 118 1.16 7.44 21.13
CA VAL A 118 0.17 6.50 21.67
C VAL A 118 0.68 5.05 21.58
N PRO A 119 0.26 4.16 22.50
CA PRO A 119 0.64 2.74 22.45
C PRO A 119 0.00 2.01 21.27
N VAL A 120 0.64 0.91 20.84
CA VAL A 120 0.21 0.08 19.70
C VAL A 120 -1.24 -0.38 19.82
N ASP A 121 -1.68 -0.76 21.02
CA ASP A 121 -3.03 -1.28 21.24
C ASP A 121 -4.12 -0.23 20.99
N GLN A 122 -3.86 1.05 21.31
CA GLN A 122 -4.81 2.13 21.02
C GLN A 122 -4.95 2.33 19.51
N LEU A 123 -3.84 2.30 18.77
CA LEU A 123 -3.87 2.38 17.30
C LEU A 123 -4.53 1.16 16.68
N PHE A 124 -4.25 -0.04 17.18
CA PHE A 124 -4.92 -1.26 16.72
C PHE A 124 -6.43 -1.16 16.88
N TYR A 125 -6.89 -0.68 18.05
CA TYR A 125 -8.30 -0.52 18.34
C TYR A 125 -8.97 0.50 17.40
N GLU A 126 -8.38 1.67 17.20
CA GLU A 126 -8.95 2.71 16.32
C GLU A 126 -8.89 2.34 14.83
N LEU A 127 -7.87 1.59 14.39
CA LEU A 127 -7.65 1.28 12.97
C LEU A 127 -8.25 -0.04 12.49
N PHE A 128 -8.55 -0.97 13.40
CA PHE A 128 -9.07 -2.29 13.06
C PHE A 128 -10.40 -2.61 13.76
N GLU A 129 -10.48 -2.43 15.08
CA GLU A 129 -11.70 -2.78 15.83
C GLU A 129 -12.83 -1.77 15.58
N LYS A 130 -12.50 -0.47 15.59
CA LYS A 130 -13.39 0.65 15.31
C LYS A 130 -13.38 1.12 13.84
N LEU A 131 -13.13 0.19 12.93
CA LEU A 131 -13.01 0.50 11.50
C LEU A 131 -14.24 1.25 10.95
N GLU A 132 -15.45 0.93 11.40
CA GLU A 132 -16.69 1.58 10.94
C GLU A 132 -16.85 3.03 11.46
N GLN A 133 -16.19 3.40 12.57
CA GLN A 133 -16.19 4.74 13.12
C GLN A 133 -15.14 5.66 12.47
N MET A 134 -14.25 5.11 11.63
CA MET A 134 -13.20 5.89 10.96
C MET A 134 -13.70 7.17 10.24
N PRO A 135 -14.86 7.18 9.55
CA PRO A 135 -15.40 8.39 8.93
C PRO A 135 -15.69 9.55 9.88
N GLU A 136 -15.86 9.30 11.19
CA GLU A 136 -16.13 10.33 12.19
C GLU A 136 -14.95 11.30 12.34
N TRP A 137 -13.73 10.81 12.11
CA TRP A 137 -12.51 11.59 12.24
C TRP A 137 -11.69 11.69 10.95
N ASN A 138 -11.91 10.80 9.98
CA ASN A 138 -11.22 10.80 8.69
C ASN A 138 -12.12 11.33 7.56
N PRO A 139 -12.03 12.63 7.18
CA PRO A 139 -12.88 13.23 6.15
C PRO A 139 -12.61 12.70 4.74
N ALA A 140 -11.56 11.89 4.52
CA ALA A 140 -11.34 11.24 3.23
C ALA A 140 -12.37 10.13 2.95
N LEU A 141 -13.08 9.66 3.97
CA LEU A 141 -14.07 8.59 3.89
C LEU A 141 -15.45 9.14 4.23
N SER A 142 -16.43 8.89 3.36
CA SER A 142 -17.83 9.20 3.67
C SER A 142 -18.52 8.06 4.42
N ARG A 143 -18.09 6.82 4.19
CA ARG A 143 -18.66 5.63 4.84
C ARG A 143 -17.67 4.48 4.86
N VAL A 144 -17.67 3.73 5.95
CA VAL A 144 -17.02 2.42 6.07
C VAL A 144 -18.02 1.44 6.64
N LYS A 145 -18.14 0.25 6.04
CA LYS A 145 -19.00 -0.82 6.53
C LYS A 145 -18.25 -2.15 6.53
N ILE A 146 -18.36 -2.91 7.61
CA ILE A 146 -17.90 -4.30 7.64
C ILE A 146 -19.01 -5.17 7.06
N LEU A 147 -18.73 -5.80 5.93
CA LEU A 147 -19.65 -6.70 5.23
C LEU A 147 -19.68 -8.07 5.91
N GLN A 148 -18.51 -8.56 6.36
CA GLN A 148 -18.37 -9.85 7.03
C GLN A 148 -17.15 -9.84 7.94
N ARG A 149 -17.27 -10.49 9.12
CA ARG A 149 -16.12 -10.83 9.97
C ARG A 149 -15.82 -12.32 9.82
N ILE A 150 -14.57 -12.67 9.54
CA ILE A 150 -14.13 -14.03 9.25
C ILE A 150 -13.06 -14.40 10.27
N GLY A 151 -13.46 -15.21 11.25
CA GLY A 151 -12.64 -15.46 12.43
C GLY A 151 -12.33 -14.17 13.20
N LYS A 152 -11.14 -14.12 13.82
CA LYS A 152 -10.72 -12.96 14.62
C LYS A 152 -9.94 -11.91 13.83
N ASN A 153 -9.33 -12.34 12.73
CA ASN A 153 -8.25 -11.58 12.10
C ASN A 153 -8.62 -11.00 10.74
N THR A 154 -9.71 -11.47 10.12
CA THR A 154 -10.04 -11.10 8.74
C THR A 154 -11.40 -10.41 8.69
N LEU A 155 -11.45 -9.29 8.00
CA LEU A 155 -12.65 -8.51 7.74
C LEU A 155 -12.83 -8.39 6.23
N LEU A 156 -14.07 -8.46 5.77
CA LEU A 156 -14.46 -7.96 4.47
C LEU A 156 -15.10 -6.59 4.66
N SER A 157 -14.58 -5.54 4.03
CA SER A 157 -15.07 -4.17 4.16
C SER A 157 -15.56 -3.60 2.84
N HIS A 158 -16.53 -2.67 2.95
CA HIS A 158 -16.93 -1.73 1.91
C HIS A 158 -16.65 -0.32 2.38
N GLU A 159 -15.86 0.41 1.61
CA GLU A 159 -15.45 1.77 1.94
C GLU A 159 -15.82 2.70 0.80
N ILE A 160 -16.31 3.89 1.12
CA ILE A 160 -16.67 4.92 0.16
C ILE A 160 -15.87 6.18 0.49
N THR A 161 -15.15 6.70 -0.50
CA THR A 161 -14.41 7.95 -0.33
C THR A 161 -15.36 9.12 -0.27
N ALA A 162 -15.00 10.15 0.50
CA ALA A 162 -15.66 11.44 0.38
C ALA A 162 -15.38 12.05 -1.00
N GLN A 163 -16.19 13.01 -1.38
CA GLN A 163 -15.98 13.79 -2.60
C GLN A 163 -14.82 14.76 -2.37
N CYS A 164 -13.78 14.70 -3.19
CA CYS A 164 -12.64 15.61 -3.07
C CYS A 164 -13.06 17.06 -3.42
N PRO A 165 -12.63 18.07 -2.64
CA PRO A 165 -12.83 19.47 -3.00
C PRO A 165 -12.31 19.76 -4.41
N GLY A 166 -13.12 20.45 -5.22
CA GLY A 166 -12.80 20.74 -6.63
C GLY A 166 -13.07 19.60 -7.61
N ASN A 167 -13.63 18.47 -7.17
CA ASN A 167 -14.10 17.36 -8.02
C ASN A 167 -13.07 16.77 -9.00
N LEU A 168 -11.77 16.98 -8.74
CA LEU A 168 -10.69 16.45 -9.59
C LEU A 168 -10.72 14.91 -9.67
N ILE A 169 -11.12 14.28 -8.57
CA ILE A 169 -11.34 12.85 -8.48
C ILE A 169 -12.73 12.65 -7.88
N GLY A 170 -13.68 12.18 -8.70
CA GLY A 170 -15.00 11.76 -8.24
C GLY A 170 -14.95 10.69 -7.14
N GLN A 171 -16.09 10.42 -6.51
CA GLN A 171 -16.19 9.41 -5.46
C GLN A 171 -15.84 8.00 -5.97
N ARG A 172 -15.09 7.24 -5.16
CA ARG A 172 -14.76 5.83 -5.38
C ARG A 172 -15.33 4.99 -4.25
N ASP A 173 -15.66 3.74 -4.56
CA ASP A 173 -15.83 2.72 -3.54
C ASP A 173 -14.75 1.65 -3.63
N PHE A 174 -14.50 0.97 -2.52
CA PHE A 174 -13.56 -0.14 -2.39
C PHE A 174 -14.26 -1.31 -1.71
N VAL A 175 -14.04 -2.51 -2.21
CA VAL A 175 -14.37 -3.75 -1.52
C VAL A 175 -13.06 -4.48 -1.27
N SER A 176 -12.72 -4.69 0.00
CA SER A 176 -11.40 -5.16 0.39
C SER A 176 -11.46 -6.27 1.43
N VAL A 177 -10.56 -7.24 1.30
CA VAL A 177 -10.15 -8.05 2.46
C VAL A 177 -9.21 -7.19 3.29
N ARG A 178 -9.43 -7.16 4.60
CA ARG A 178 -8.52 -6.62 5.60
C ARG A 178 -8.11 -7.73 6.55
N HIS A 179 -6.82 -7.86 6.83
CA HIS A 179 -6.30 -8.92 7.69
C HIS A 179 -5.35 -8.33 8.72
N CYS A 180 -5.51 -8.70 9.99
CA CYS A 180 -4.58 -8.33 11.05
C CYS A 180 -3.71 -9.52 11.46
N TRP A 181 -2.44 -9.24 11.70
CA TRP A 181 -1.50 -10.22 12.24
C TRP A 181 -0.65 -9.57 13.32
N LYS A 182 -0.43 -10.30 14.41
CA LYS A 182 0.42 -9.86 15.51
C LYS A 182 1.63 -10.78 15.61
N LYS A 183 2.82 -10.21 15.63
CA LYS A 183 4.09 -10.92 15.85
C LYS A 183 4.85 -10.19 16.94
N GLU A 184 5.07 -10.89 18.06
CA GLU A 184 5.67 -10.29 19.27
C GLU A 184 4.89 -9.04 19.68
N THR A 185 5.52 -7.87 19.69
CA THR A 185 4.89 -6.58 20.01
C THR A 185 4.45 -5.80 18.76
N THR A 186 4.72 -6.32 17.57
CA THR A 186 4.39 -5.66 16.30
C THR A 186 3.03 -6.11 15.79
N VAL A 187 2.22 -5.16 15.32
CA VAL A 187 0.94 -5.42 14.66
C VAL A 187 1.01 -5.01 13.19
N TYR A 188 0.49 -5.87 12.32
CA TYR A 188 0.38 -5.65 10.89
C TYR A 188 -1.11 -5.62 10.52
N LEU A 189 -1.54 -4.55 9.86
CA LEU A 189 -2.88 -4.40 9.31
C LEU A 189 -2.74 -4.33 7.79
N VAL A 190 -3.16 -5.37 7.10
CA VAL A 190 -3.03 -5.44 5.63
C VAL A 190 -4.39 -5.41 4.96
N GLY A 191 -4.43 -4.92 3.73
CA GLY A 191 -5.63 -4.90 2.92
C GLY A 191 -5.34 -5.02 1.43
N THR A 192 -6.25 -5.70 0.74
CA THR A 192 -6.22 -5.83 -0.72
C THR A 192 -7.64 -5.86 -1.28
N ALA A 193 -7.80 -5.37 -2.50
CA ALA A 193 -9.06 -5.43 -3.22
C ALA A 193 -9.52 -6.87 -3.38
N THR A 194 -10.82 -7.09 -3.27
CA THR A 194 -11.41 -8.42 -3.49
C THR A 194 -12.77 -8.32 -4.17
N HIS A 195 -13.22 -9.43 -4.72
CA HIS A 195 -14.58 -9.58 -5.20
C HIS A 195 -15.47 -10.16 -4.09
N SER A 196 -16.68 -9.62 -3.94
CA SER A 196 -17.66 -10.17 -3.02
C SER A 196 -19.08 -10.04 -3.56
N GLU A 197 -19.85 -11.12 -3.42
CA GLU A 197 -21.28 -11.14 -3.71
C GLU A 197 -22.09 -10.28 -2.74
N PHE A 198 -21.56 -9.97 -1.55
CA PHE A 198 -22.18 -9.04 -0.61
C PHE A 198 -22.19 -7.59 -1.11
N MET A 199 -21.30 -7.25 -2.05
CA MET A 199 -21.20 -5.89 -2.60
C MET A 199 -20.72 -5.89 -4.06
N PRO A 200 -21.59 -6.32 -5.01
CA PRO A 200 -21.30 -6.26 -6.42
C PRO A 200 -21.16 -4.81 -6.90
N MET A 201 -20.54 -4.62 -8.07
CA MET A 201 -20.39 -3.29 -8.67
C MET A 201 -21.76 -2.62 -8.88
N GLN A 202 -21.89 -1.38 -8.43
CA GLN A 202 -23.11 -0.59 -8.56
C GLN A 202 -23.03 0.31 -9.79
N LYS A 203 -24.15 0.44 -10.52
CA LYS A 203 -24.21 1.31 -11.70
C LYS A 203 -23.92 2.76 -11.30
N GLY A 204 -23.01 3.40 -12.02
CA GLY A 204 -22.63 4.80 -11.78
C GLY A 204 -21.60 5.01 -10.67
N GLN A 205 -21.13 3.95 -10.00
CA GLN A 205 -20.01 4.01 -9.05
C GLN A 205 -18.72 3.50 -9.71
N VAL A 206 -17.61 4.16 -9.38
CA VAL A 206 -16.28 3.73 -9.80
C VAL A 206 -15.65 2.92 -8.68
N ARG A 207 -15.53 1.60 -8.89
CA ARG A 207 -14.83 0.68 -7.98
C ARG A 207 -13.33 0.84 -8.14
N ALA A 208 -12.68 1.42 -7.15
CA ALA A 208 -11.23 1.45 -7.08
C ALA A 208 -10.69 0.17 -6.44
N GLU A 209 -9.42 -0.12 -6.68
CA GLU A 209 -8.76 -1.34 -6.23
C GLU A 209 -7.51 -0.98 -5.41
N SER A 210 -7.47 -1.39 -4.15
CA SER A 210 -6.24 -1.41 -3.37
C SER A 210 -5.39 -2.60 -3.84
N GLY A 211 -4.30 -2.35 -4.55
CA GLY A 211 -3.34 -3.40 -4.91
C GLY A 211 -2.69 -4.00 -3.67
N LEU A 212 -2.26 -3.13 -2.74
CA LEU A 212 -1.76 -3.50 -1.43
C LEU A 212 -1.84 -2.30 -0.49
N SER A 213 -2.35 -2.53 0.72
CA SER A 213 -2.20 -1.61 1.85
C SER A 213 -1.60 -2.40 3.02
N CYS A 214 -0.62 -1.84 3.70
CA CYS A 214 -0.06 -2.44 4.91
C CYS A 214 0.34 -1.35 5.89
N ILE A 215 -0.31 -1.31 7.05
CA ILE A 215 0.09 -0.51 8.20
C ILE A 215 0.84 -1.42 9.16
N VAL A 216 2.01 -0.99 9.58
CA VAL A 216 2.83 -1.64 10.61
C VAL A 216 2.86 -0.73 11.83
N LEU A 217 2.52 -1.30 12.98
CA LEU A 217 2.52 -0.66 14.28
C LEU A 217 3.56 -1.34 15.16
N GLN A 218 4.63 -0.63 15.49
CA GLN A 218 5.74 -1.13 16.29
C GLN A 218 5.94 -0.20 17.49
N PRO A 219 6.08 -0.72 18.72
CA PRO A 219 6.50 0.12 19.83
C PRO A 219 7.85 0.76 19.50
N LEU A 220 8.07 2.01 19.91
CA LEU A 220 9.36 2.63 19.77
C LEU A 220 10.36 1.97 20.74
N GLU A 221 11.60 1.76 20.32
CA GLU A 221 12.60 1.14 21.19
C GLU A 221 12.80 1.99 22.46
N GLY A 222 12.66 1.34 23.62
CA GLY A 222 12.79 2.00 24.92
C GLY A 222 11.56 2.76 25.40
N ASP A 223 10.47 2.85 24.62
CA ASP A 223 9.23 3.52 25.02
C ASP A 223 7.97 2.76 24.57
N GLY A 224 7.21 2.23 25.53
CA GLY A 224 5.93 1.54 25.28
C GLY A 224 4.75 2.47 25.02
N HIS A 225 4.90 3.79 25.20
CA HIS A 225 3.86 4.79 25.00
C HIS A 225 3.89 5.42 23.61
N GLN A 226 4.93 5.15 22.82
CA GLN A 226 5.06 5.63 21.45
C GLN A 226 5.04 4.48 20.45
N THR A 227 4.47 4.74 19.27
CA THR A 227 4.39 3.77 18.18
C THR A 227 5.05 4.32 16.93
N ARG A 228 6.03 3.59 16.39
CA ARG A 228 6.47 3.72 15.00
C ARG A 228 5.37 3.19 14.09
N PHE A 229 4.85 4.09 13.25
CA PHE A 229 3.81 3.83 12.28
C PHE A 229 4.42 3.87 10.87
N THR A 230 4.31 2.75 10.15
CA THR A 230 4.73 2.64 8.75
C THR A 230 3.52 2.25 7.90
N TRP A 231 3.26 2.94 6.80
CA TRP A 231 2.15 2.63 5.91
C TRP A 231 2.58 2.50 4.45
N LEU A 232 2.54 1.27 3.94
CA LEU A 232 2.61 0.95 2.52
C LEU A 232 1.25 1.09 1.85
N LEU A 233 1.24 1.72 0.68
CA LEU A 233 0.02 1.97 -0.08
C LEU A 233 0.27 1.88 -1.59
N SER A 234 -0.46 0.99 -2.24
CA SER A 234 -0.62 0.93 -3.69
C SER A 234 -2.09 0.77 -4.02
N MET A 235 -2.60 1.63 -4.89
CA MET A 235 -3.99 1.58 -5.34
C MET A 235 -4.13 2.05 -6.78
N ASP A 236 -5.16 1.52 -7.43
CA ASP A 236 -5.68 1.95 -8.71
C ASP A 236 -7.05 2.59 -8.49
N LEU A 237 -7.11 3.92 -8.61
CA LEU A 237 -8.34 4.70 -8.45
C LEU A 237 -9.34 4.54 -9.62
N LYS A 238 -8.91 3.84 -10.68
CA LYS A 238 -9.63 3.64 -11.94
C LYS A 238 -10.11 4.93 -12.62
N GLY A 239 -10.56 4.76 -13.86
CA GLY A 239 -11.06 5.83 -14.71
C GLY A 239 -9.94 6.66 -15.35
N TRP A 240 -10.33 7.79 -15.94
CA TRP A 240 -9.44 8.65 -16.72
C TRP A 240 -8.77 9.70 -15.84
N ILE A 241 -7.86 9.27 -14.96
CA ILE A 241 -7.07 10.17 -14.10
C ILE A 241 -5.61 10.19 -14.60
N PRO A 242 -5.04 11.36 -14.92
CA PRO A 242 -3.62 11.49 -15.21
C PRO A 242 -2.73 10.95 -14.09
N LYS A 243 -1.69 10.19 -14.44
CA LYS A 243 -0.74 9.61 -13.47
C LYS A 243 -0.10 10.65 -12.55
N SER A 244 0.16 11.85 -13.04
CA SER A 244 0.69 12.96 -12.23
C SER A 244 -0.24 13.37 -11.09
N ILE A 245 -1.55 13.32 -11.31
CA ILE A 245 -2.55 13.60 -10.27
C ILE A 245 -2.54 12.49 -9.22
N ILE A 246 -2.55 11.22 -9.64
CA ILE A 246 -2.47 10.07 -8.71
C ILE A 246 -1.20 10.16 -7.87
N ASN A 247 -0.06 10.42 -8.50
CA ASN A 247 1.24 10.52 -7.84
C ASN A 247 1.32 11.66 -6.82
N ARG A 248 0.46 12.68 -6.93
CA ARG A 248 0.36 13.77 -5.95
C ARG A 248 -0.67 13.47 -4.87
N VAL A 249 -1.81 12.91 -5.24
CA VAL A 249 -2.95 12.73 -4.34
C VAL A 249 -2.66 11.64 -3.31
N LEU A 250 -2.11 10.49 -3.73
CA LEU A 250 -1.87 9.38 -2.80
C LEU A 250 -0.90 9.71 -1.66
N PRO A 251 0.30 10.29 -1.89
CA PRO A 251 1.18 10.66 -0.79
C PRO A 251 0.54 11.75 0.09
N GLN A 252 -0.18 12.71 -0.49
CA GLN A 252 -0.91 13.73 0.27
C GLN A 252 -2.00 13.10 1.15
N SER A 253 -2.73 12.09 0.65
CA SER A 253 -3.73 11.37 1.43
C SER A 253 -3.11 10.62 2.61
N GLN A 254 -1.90 10.09 2.48
CA GLN A 254 -1.20 9.47 3.62
C GLN A 254 -0.89 10.49 4.73
N VAL A 255 -0.43 11.67 4.34
CA VAL A 255 -0.12 12.78 5.27
C VAL A 255 -1.39 13.27 5.96
N ASP A 256 -2.44 13.50 5.17
CA ASP A 256 -3.72 13.98 5.70
C ASP A 256 -4.33 12.96 6.66
N PHE A 257 -4.26 11.68 6.35
CA PHE A 257 -4.66 10.61 7.25
C PHE A 257 -3.94 10.68 8.60
N ILE A 258 -2.62 10.81 8.61
CA ILE A 258 -1.84 10.95 9.85
C ILE A 258 -2.25 12.19 10.63
N ARG A 259 -2.48 13.32 9.95
CA ARG A 259 -2.92 14.56 10.59
C ARG A 259 -4.27 14.38 11.30
N HIS A 260 -5.23 13.76 10.62
CA HIS A 260 -6.56 13.49 11.19
C HIS A 260 -6.49 12.49 12.34
N LEU A 261 -5.69 11.43 12.19
CA LEU A 261 -5.47 10.44 13.24
C LEU A 261 -4.85 11.07 14.49
N ARG A 262 -3.80 11.90 14.35
CA ARG A 262 -3.21 12.63 15.50
C ARG A 262 -4.25 13.49 16.21
N ARG A 263 -5.05 14.26 15.47
CA ARG A 263 -6.12 15.10 16.05
C ARG A 263 -7.13 14.26 16.82
N HIS A 264 -7.58 13.15 16.25
CA HIS A 264 -8.52 12.22 16.89
C HIS A 264 -7.96 11.65 18.20
N LEU A 265 -6.71 11.21 18.17
CA LEU A 265 -6.03 10.65 19.34
C LEU A 265 -5.82 11.69 20.45
N SER A 266 -5.54 12.96 20.10
CA SER A 266 -5.43 14.05 21.08
C SER A 266 -6.77 14.36 21.76
N THR A 267 -7.87 14.37 21.00
CA THR A 267 -9.22 14.63 21.57
C THR A 267 -9.67 13.48 22.46
N THR A 268 -9.38 12.22 22.09
CA THR A 268 -9.79 11.04 22.88
C THR A 268 -8.93 10.83 24.14
N ALA A 269 -7.73 11.40 24.20
CA ALA A 269 -6.86 11.36 25.37
C ALA A 269 -7.30 12.31 26.50
N HIS A 270 -8.25 13.22 26.28
CA HIS A 270 -8.78 14.16 27.28
C HIS A 270 -10.30 13.97 27.40
N PRO A 271 -10.77 13.02 28.23
CA PRO A 271 -12.20 12.88 28.53
C PRO A 271 -12.74 14.04 29.37
#